data_AF-A0A9P3JCG4-F1
#
_entry.id   AF-A0A9P3JCG4-F1
#
_cell.length_a   1.000
_cell.length_b   1.000
_cell.length_c   1.000
_cell.angle_alpha   90.00
_cell.angle_beta   90.00
_cell.angle_gamma   90.00
#
_symmetry.space_group_name_H-M   'P 1'
#
loop_
_entity.id
_entity.type
_entity.pdbx_description
1 polymer ?
#
loop_
_entity_poly.entity_id
_entity_poly.type
_entity_poly.pdbx_seq_one_letter_code
_entity_poly.pdbx_strand_id
1 'polypeptide(L)'
;MTRSLLSAVALVAAGLLVLLAAAQSEAANIAVGGTKGWTYGLNTWKPNTPVRAGDVLVFNWKGGHDVWLMKDAPAYKACNFGTAKRKAPMTFGGKYRFPVPVTAKGKTLYFGCGVYGHCAGNMKVAIPIQK
;
A
#
# COMPACT_ATOMS: atom_id res chain seq x y z
N MET A 1 45.42 32.77 11.46
CA MET A 1 43.95 32.98 11.41
C MET A 1 43.22 32.05 10.44
N THR A 2 43.90 31.24 9.62
CA THR A 2 43.28 30.43 8.56
C THR A 2 42.76 29.05 8.99
N ARG A 3 43.28 28.45 10.06
CA ARG A 3 42.89 27.10 10.51
C ARG A 3 41.53 27.05 11.22
N SER A 4 41.18 28.06 12.01
CA SER A 4 39.92 28.08 12.78
C SER A 4 38.68 28.29 11.90
N LEU A 5 38.82 29.02 10.78
CA LEU A 5 37.75 29.22 9.80
C LEU A 5 37.46 27.92 9.01
N LEU A 6 38.49 27.13 8.69
CA LEU A 6 38.35 25.85 7.99
C LEU A 6 37.58 24.81 8.84
N SER A 7 37.82 24.75 10.15
CA SER A 7 37.11 23.85 11.07
C SER A 7 35.64 24.25 11.29
N ALA A 8 35.34 25.55 11.36
CA ALA A 8 33.97 26.03 11.50
C ALA A 8 33.12 25.76 10.24
N VAL A 9 33.70 25.93 9.04
CA VAL A 9 33.03 25.65 7.77
C VAL A 9 32.74 24.14 7.60
N ALA A 10 33.67 23.28 8.00
CA ALA A 10 33.48 21.82 7.94
C ALA A 10 32.36 21.31 8.87
N LEU A 11 32.24 21.87 10.08
CA LEU A 11 31.19 21.53 11.05
C LEU A 11 29.79 21.98 10.58
N VAL A 12 29.69 23.17 9.98
CA VAL A 12 28.44 23.69 9.42
C VAL A 12 28.00 22.88 8.21
N ALA A 13 28.92 22.51 7.32
CA ALA A 13 28.64 21.66 6.16
C ALA A 13 28.21 20.23 6.56
N ALA A 14 28.86 19.64 7.56
CA ALA A 14 28.47 18.33 8.10
C ALA A 14 27.08 18.36 8.76
N GLY A 15 26.75 19.42 9.50
CA GLY A 15 25.42 19.61 10.08
C GLY A 15 24.31 19.73 9.02
N LEU A 16 24.60 20.44 7.91
CA LEU A 16 23.65 20.61 6.80
C LEU A 16 23.44 19.30 6.01
N LEU A 17 24.48 18.48 5.82
CA LEU A 17 24.34 17.15 5.20
C LEU A 17 23.50 16.18 6.06
N VAL A 18 23.58 16.25 7.38
CA VAL A 18 22.77 15.43 8.29
C VAL A 18 21.29 15.88 8.27
N LEU A 19 21.02 17.18 8.12
CA LEU A 19 19.66 17.73 7.96
C LEU A 19 19.00 17.34 6.64
N LEU A 20 19.77 17.21 5.54
CA LEU A 20 19.24 16.74 4.25
C LEU A 20 18.95 15.22 4.21
N ALA A 21 19.53 14.43 5.11
CA ALA A 21 19.39 12.97 5.12
C ALA A 21 18.13 12.47 5.87
N ALA A 22 17.41 13.34 6.57
CA ALA A 22 16.27 12.96 7.42
C ALA A 22 14.92 13.38 6.83
N ALA A 23 14.70 13.17 5.53
CA ALA A 23 13.33 13.04 5.02
C ALA A 23 12.79 11.66 5.45
N GLN A 24 12.47 11.50 6.74
CA GLN A 24 11.69 10.35 7.20
C GLN A 24 10.30 10.49 6.58
N SER A 25 10.08 9.81 5.45
CA SER A 25 8.77 9.65 4.84
C SER A 25 7.86 8.96 5.87
N GLU A 26 6.97 9.72 6.50
CA GLU A 26 5.94 9.17 7.37
C GLU A 26 5.10 8.15 6.59
N ALA A 27 4.79 7.02 7.24
CA ALA A 27 3.99 5.96 6.62
C ALA A 27 2.62 6.50 6.22
N ALA A 28 2.30 6.46 4.92
CA ALA A 28 1.05 7.02 4.42
C ALA A 28 -0.12 6.05 4.62
N ASN A 29 -1.31 6.59 4.90
CA ASN A 29 -2.55 5.84 4.87
C ASN A 29 -3.20 5.96 3.48
N ILE A 30 -3.17 4.87 2.71
CA ILE A 30 -3.70 4.84 1.34
C ILE A 30 -5.09 4.24 1.35
N ALA A 31 -6.13 5.07 1.16
CA ALA A 31 -7.51 4.60 1.06
C ALA A 31 -7.74 3.86 -0.27
N VAL A 32 -7.88 2.53 -0.21
CA VAL A 32 -8.12 1.70 -1.41
C VAL A 32 -9.49 2.02 -1.98
N GLY A 33 -9.53 2.42 -3.25
CA GLY A 33 -10.74 2.90 -3.92
C GLY A 33 -11.09 4.37 -3.66
N GLY A 34 -10.26 5.10 -2.91
CA GLY A 34 -10.49 6.51 -2.58
C GLY A 34 -11.84 6.73 -1.90
N THR A 35 -12.61 7.72 -2.35
CA THR A 35 -13.93 8.04 -1.80
C THR A 35 -14.99 6.96 -2.04
N LYS A 36 -14.81 6.09 -3.05
CA LYS A 36 -15.70 4.96 -3.30
C LYS A 36 -15.52 3.83 -2.29
N GLY A 37 -14.34 3.74 -1.67
CA GLY A 37 -13.96 2.64 -0.80
C GLY A 37 -13.75 1.33 -1.55
N TRP A 38 -13.66 0.24 -0.79
CA TRP A 38 -13.52 -1.13 -1.27
C TRP A 38 -14.87 -1.62 -1.81
N THR A 39 -15.00 -1.61 -3.14
CA THR A 39 -16.22 -1.95 -3.87
C THR A 39 -15.88 -2.46 -5.29
N TYR A 40 -16.88 -2.66 -6.14
CA TYR A 40 -16.72 -3.12 -7.52
C TYR A 40 -15.97 -2.11 -8.41
N GLY A 41 -15.41 -2.60 -9.52
CA GLY A 41 -14.76 -1.77 -10.54
C GLY A 41 -13.40 -1.19 -10.12
N LEU A 42 -12.75 -1.75 -9.10
CA LEU A 42 -11.44 -1.29 -8.64
C LEU A 42 -10.26 -1.91 -9.40
N ASN A 43 -10.52 -2.78 -10.37
CA ASN A 43 -9.48 -3.41 -11.19
C ASN A 43 -8.65 -2.39 -11.98
N THR A 44 -9.24 -1.24 -12.30
CA THR A 44 -8.58 -0.11 -12.98
C THR A 44 -8.16 1.00 -12.02
N TRP A 45 -8.57 0.96 -10.74
CA TRP A 45 -8.21 1.98 -9.77
C TRP A 45 -6.69 2.06 -9.59
N LYS A 46 -6.21 3.29 -9.35
CA LYS A 46 -4.81 3.62 -9.06
C LYS A 46 -4.79 4.62 -7.91
N PRO A 47 -3.84 4.48 -6.96
CA PRO A 47 -3.66 5.47 -5.92
C PRO A 47 -3.10 6.77 -6.51
N ASN A 48 -3.49 7.92 -5.93
CA ASN A 48 -3.00 9.24 -6.38
C ASN A 48 -1.52 9.45 -6.06
N THR A 49 -1.02 8.74 -5.04
CA THR A 49 0.38 8.74 -4.64
C THR A 49 0.96 7.33 -4.79
N PRO A 50 2.23 7.19 -5.16
CA PRO A 50 2.86 5.88 -5.19
C PRO A 50 2.87 5.23 -3.80
N VAL A 51 2.59 3.94 -3.74
CA VAL A 51 2.61 3.16 -2.49
C VAL A 51 4.01 2.62 -2.26
N ARG A 52 4.50 2.73 -1.03
CA ARG A 52 5.82 2.27 -0.58
C ARG A 52 5.67 1.22 0.51
N ALA A 53 6.75 0.48 0.77
CA ALA A 53 6.80 -0.34 1.99
C ALA A 53 6.77 0.56 3.23
N GLY A 54 6.06 0.11 4.26
CA GLY A 54 5.77 0.92 5.45
C GLY A 54 4.41 1.62 5.41
N ASP A 55 3.88 1.92 4.21
CA ASP A 55 2.53 2.47 4.06
C ASP A 55 1.46 1.50 4.56
N VAL A 56 0.26 2.02 4.80
CA VAL A 56 -0.90 1.23 5.19
C VAL A 56 -1.99 1.36 4.14
N LEU A 57 -2.36 0.25 3.51
CA LEU A 57 -3.54 0.18 2.66
C LEU A 57 -4.78 0.07 3.55
N VAL A 58 -5.70 1.01 3.41
CA VAL A 58 -6.94 1.07 4.19
C VAL A 58 -8.11 0.69 3.29
N PHE A 59 -8.69 -0.48 3.56
CA PHE A 59 -9.91 -0.97 2.92
C PHE A 59 -11.09 -0.57 3.80
N ASN A 60 -12.00 0.25 3.29
CA ASN A 60 -13.25 0.59 3.96
C ASN A 60 -14.40 0.19 3.05
N TRP A 61 -15.42 -0.49 3.57
CA TRP A 61 -16.55 -0.93 2.76
C TRP A 61 -17.88 -0.80 3.48
N LYS A 62 -18.95 -0.81 2.69
CA LYS A 62 -20.35 -0.96 3.10
C LYS A 62 -20.88 -2.24 2.47
N GLY A 63 -21.88 -2.89 3.06
CA GLY A 63 -22.40 -4.16 2.52
C GLY A 63 -21.48 -5.36 2.77
N GLY A 64 -21.88 -6.54 2.29
CA GLY A 64 -21.21 -7.82 2.60
C GLY A 64 -19.91 -8.01 1.84
N HIS A 65 -18.76 -7.70 2.46
CA HIS A 65 -17.45 -7.84 1.83
C HIS A 65 -16.40 -8.37 2.80
N ASP A 66 -15.34 -8.93 2.21
CA ASP A 66 -14.12 -9.37 2.86
C ASP A 66 -12.90 -8.83 2.09
N VAL A 67 -11.70 -9.12 2.61
CA VAL A 67 -10.44 -8.76 1.95
C VAL A 67 -9.53 -9.98 1.93
N TRP A 68 -9.08 -10.36 0.75
CA TRP A 68 -8.07 -11.40 0.55
C TRP A 68 -6.86 -10.84 -0.17
N LEU A 69 -5.67 -11.29 0.26
CA LEU A 69 -4.42 -11.10 -0.47
C LEU A 69 -4.21 -12.29 -1.39
N MET A 70 -4.24 -12.06 -2.70
CA MET A 70 -4.05 -13.07 -3.73
C MET A 70 -2.56 -13.44 -3.82
N LYS A 71 -2.30 -14.68 -4.23
CA LYS A 71 -0.93 -15.21 -4.37
C LYS A 71 -0.11 -14.43 -5.39
N ASP A 72 -0.68 -14.19 -6.57
CA ASP A 72 0.00 -13.62 -7.74
C ASP A 72 -1.01 -13.09 -8.78
N ALA A 73 -0.49 -12.58 -9.91
CA ALA A 73 -1.31 -12.03 -10.99
C ALA A 73 -2.23 -13.06 -11.66
N PRO A 74 -1.81 -14.31 -11.96
CA PRO A 74 -2.72 -15.35 -12.45
C PRO A 74 -3.88 -15.63 -11.49
N ALA A 75 -3.61 -15.83 -10.20
CA ALA A 75 -4.66 -16.06 -9.20
C ALA A 75 -5.64 -14.88 -9.12
N TYR A 76 -5.13 -13.65 -9.17
CA TYR A 76 -5.94 -12.43 -9.23
C TYR A 76 -6.82 -12.35 -10.47
N LYS A 77 -6.28 -12.65 -11.65
CA LYS A 77 -7.03 -12.61 -12.92
C LYS A 77 -8.17 -13.62 -12.91
N ALA A 78 -7.87 -14.85 -12.47
CA ALA A 78 -8.81 -15.96 -12.41
C ALA A 78 -9.75 -15.93 -11.18
N CYS A 79 -9.58 -14.97 -10.26
CA CYS A 79 -10.28 -14.97 -8.97
C CYS A 79 -10.13 -16.30 -8.22
N ASN A 80 -8.93 -16.89 -8.27
CA ASN A 80 -8.62 -18.13 -7.59
C ASN A 80 -8.16 -17.85 -6.15
N PHE A 81 -9.01 -18.17 -5.18
CA PHE A 81 -8.75 -17.96 -3.75
C PHE A 81 -8.10 -19.16 -3.06
N GLY A 82 -7.88 -20.28 -3.74
CA GLY A 82 -7.40 -21.53 -3.12
C GLY A 82 -6.04 -21.41 -2.40
N THR A 83 -5.19 -20.48 -2.84
CA THR A 83 -3.90 -20.15 -2.18
C THR A 83 -3.84 -18.72 -1.67
N ALA A 84 -4.95 -17.98 -1.76
CA ALA A 84 -5.04 -16.62 -1.24
C ALA A 84 -5.09 -16.66 0.30
N LYS A 85 -4.69 -15.55 0.92
CA LYS A 85 -4.74 -15.40 2.38
C LYS A 85 -5.83 -14.42 2.74
N ARG A 86 -6.84 -14.88 3.49
CA ARG A 86 -7.88 -13.98 4.04
C ARG A 86 -7.22 -13.01 5.01
N LYS A 87 -7.53 -11.73 4.85
CA LYS A 87 -6.98 -10.62 5.63
C LYS A 87 -8.03 -9.97 6.51
N ALA A 88 -9.26 -9.88 6.02
CA ALA A 88 -10.44 -9.52 6.81
C ALA A 88 -11.57 -10.52 6.51
N PRO A 89 -12.39 -10.90 7.51
CA PRO A 89 -13.55 -11.77 7.30
C PRO A 89 -14.68 -11.05 6.55
N MET A 90 -15.66 -11.82 6.08
CA MET A 90 -16.88 -11.26 5.50
C MET A 90 -17.72 -10.61 6.58
N THR A 91 -18.03 -9.33 6.39
CA THR A 91 -18.88 -8.54 7.29
C THR A 91 -19.72 -7.56 6.48
N PHE A 92 -20.88 -7.18 7.02
CA PHE A 92 -21.73 -6.13 6.45
C PHE A 92 -21.21 -4.75 6.86
N GLY A 93 -20.33 -4.19 6.03
CA GLY A 93 -19.56 -3.00 6.33
C GLY A 93 -18.35 -3.31 7.21
N GLY A 94 -17.31 -2.48 7.09
CA GLY A 94 -16.09 -2.71 7.85
C GLY A 94 -14.90 -1.88 7.40
N LYS A 95 -13.82 -2.02 8.16
CA LYS A 95 -12.52 -1.39 7.91
C LYS A 95 -11.41 -2.39 8.18
N TYR A 96 -10.46 -2.50 7.25
CA TYR A 96 -9.25 -3.28 7.40
C TYR A 96 -8.03 -2.47 7.02
N ARG A 97 -6.96 -2.59 7.81
CA ARG A 97 -5.68 -1.91 7.59
C ARG A 97 -4.62 -2.96 7.30
N PHE A 98 -3.99 -2.86 6.14
CA PHE A 98 -2.91 -3.75 5.72
C PHE A 98 -1.59 -2.97 5.69
N PRO A 99 -0.66 -3.23 6.63
CA PRO A 99 0.69 -2.70 6.55
C PRO A 99 1.43 -3.32 5.36
N VAL A 100 1.98 -2.49 4.47
CA VAL A 100 2.74 -2.94 3.31
C VAL A 100 4.12 -3.41 3.78
N PRO A 101 4.45 -4.71 3.67
CA PRO A 101 5.70 -5.23 4.21
C PRO A 101 6.90 -4.81 3.35
N VAL A 102 8.07 -4.71 3.97
CA VAL A 102 9.35 -4.45 3.26
C VAL A 102 9.65 -5.44 2.14
N THR A 103 9.18 -6.69 2.27
CA THR A 103 9.33 -7.74 1.27
C THR A 103 8.49 -7.53 0.01
N ALA A 104 7.58 -6.55 0.02
CA ALA A 104 6.75 -6.18 -1.13
C ALA A 104 7.41 -5.09 -2.01
N LYS A 105 8.53 -4.49 -1.62
CA LYS A 105 9.23 -3.48 -2.45
C LYS A 105 9.48 -4.00 -3.87
N GLY A 106 9.16 -3.18 -4.86
CA GLY A 106 9.28 -3.51 -6.28
C GLY A 106 8.31 -4.60 -6.79
N LYS A 107 7.36 -5.06 -5.97
CA LYS A 107 6.34 -6.05 -6.35
C LYS A 107 4.97 -5.39 -6.51
N THR A 108 4.03 -6.14 -7.05
CA THR A 108 2.60 -5.77 -7.04
C THR A 108 1.87 -6.64 -6.04
N LEU A 109 1.10 -6.01 -5.15
CA LEU A 109 0.17 -6.70 -4.27
C LEU A 109 -1.20 -6.78 -4.93
N TYR A 110 -1.83 -7.94 -4.85
CA TYR A 110 -3.10 -8.20 -5.49
C TYR A 110 -4.14 -8.52 -4.41
N PHE A 111 -5.27 -7.82 -4.42
CA PHE A 111 -6.35 -8.04 -3.48
C PHE A 111 -7.65 -8.34 -4.21
N GLY A 112 -8.52 -9.11 -3.58
CA GLY A 112 -9.85 -9.46 -4.08
C GLY A 112 -10.85 -9.70 -2.96
N CYS A 113 -12.13 -9.52 -3.27
CA CYS A 113 -13.23 -9.94 -2.40
C CYS A 113 -13.65 -11.36 -2.76
N GLY A 114 -13.62 -12.26 -1.78
CA GLY A 114 -13.94 -13.68 -1.91
C GLY A 114 -15.43 -14.01 -1.83
N VAL A 115 -16.29 -13.01 -1.57
CA VAL A 115 -17.74 -13.18 -1.67
C VAL A 115 -18.12 -13.56 -3.10
N TYR A 116 -19.00 -14.56 -3.24
CA TYR A 116 -19.35 -15.15 -4.52
C TYR A 116 -19.74 -14.09 -5.56
N GLY A 117 -19.13 -14.15 -6.74
CA GLY A 117 -19.33 -13.19 -7.84
C GLY A 117 -18.61 -11.84 -7.70
N HIS A 118 -18.14 -11.45 -6.51
CA HIS A 118 -17.60 -10.09 -6.30
C HIS A 118 -16.27 -9.85 -7.04
N CYS A 119 -15.30 -10.76 -6.90
CA CYS A 119 -14.03 -10.64 -7.62
C CYS A 119 -14.22 -10.67 -9.15
N ALA A 120 -15.12 -11.53 -9.65
CA ALA A 120 -15.46 -11.60 -11.07
C ALA A 120 -16.13 -10.30 -11.56
N GLY A 121 -16.96 -9.69 -10.72
CA GLY A 121 -17.50 -8.33 -10.90
C GLY A 121 -16.49 -7.20 -10.71
N ASN A 122 -15.19 -7.49 -10.73
CA ASN A 122 -14.10 -6.54 -10.59
C ASN A 122 -13.95 -5.86 -9.21
N MET A 123 -14.45 -6.48 -8.14
CA MET A 123 -14.10 -6.10 -6.76
C MET A 123 -12.72 -6.69 -6.38
N LYS A 124 -11.70 -6.17 -7.06
CA LYS A 124 -10.31 -6.59 -6.97
C LYS A 124 -9.39 -5.43 -7.35
N VAL A 125 -8.19 -5.39 -6.80
CA VAL A 125 -7.21 -4.32 -7.08
C VAL A 125 -5.79 -4.87 -7.18
N ALA A 126 -5.00 -4.30 -8.09
CA ALA A 126 -3.56 -4.54 -8.21
C ALA A 126 -2.79 -3.26 -7.86
N ILE A 127 -1.96 -3.32 -6.82
CA ILE A 127 -1.27 -2.17 -6.24
C ILE A 127 0.24 -2.36 -6.38
N PRO A 128 0.90 -1.65 -7.31
CA PRO A 128 2.34 -1.68 -7.43
C PRO A 128 2.99 -0.96 -6.23
N ILE A 129 4.01 -1.58 -5.66
CA ILE A 129 4.80 -1.03 -4.56
C ILE A 129 6.13 -0.56 -5.13
N GLN A 130 6.51 0.67 -4.80
CA GLN A 130 7.78 1.24 -5.26
C GLN A 130 8.99 0.44 -4.77
N LYS A 131 10.06 0.52 -5.55
CA LYS A 131 11.36 -0.07 -5.22
C LYS A 131 12.01 0.66 -4.04
#